data_AF-A0A8C8Y441-F1
#
_entry.id   AF-A0A8C8Y441-F1
#
_cell.length_a   1.000
_cell.length_b   1.000
_cell.length_c   1.000
_cell.angle_alpha   90.00
_cell.angle_beta   90.00
_cell.angle_gamma   90.00
#
_symmetry.space_group_name_H-M   'P 1'
#
loop_
_entity.id
_entity.type
_entity.pdbx_description
1 polymer ?
#
loop_
_entity_poly.entity_id
_entity_poly.type
_entity_poly.pdbx_seq_one_letter_code
_entity_poly.pdbx_strand_id
1 'polypeptide(L)'
;MESHAGLAATPRALPYYVAFSQLLGLIAVATTGAWLGLYRGGIAWQGVLQFNVHPLCMVIGLIFLQGDALLVYRVFRNETKRTTKVLHGLLHVFAFIIALVGLVAVFDYHRKKGYADLYSLHSWCGILAFVLYFVQGQV
;
A
#
# COMPACT_ATOMS: atom_id res chain seq x y z
N MET A 1 -36.27 27.59 -18.34
CA MET A 1 -35.03 28.09 -17.69
C MET A 1 -34.25 26.88 -17.23
N GLU A 2 -33.30 26.45 -18.04
CA GLU A 2 -32.47 25.27 -17.77
C GLU A 2 -31.52 25.61 -16.62
N SER A 3 -31.65 24.89 -15.51
CA SER A 3 -30.72 24.99 -14.40
C SER A 3 -29.47 24.18 -14.77
N HIS A 4 -28.47 24.86 -15.30
CA HIS A 4 -27.12 24.34 -15.37
C HIS A 4 -26.60 24.22 -13.93
N ALA A 5 -26.89 23.09 -13.28
CA ALA A 5 -26.19 22.67 -12.09
C ALA A 5 -24.71 22.58 -12.45
N GLY A 6 -23.94 23.60 -12.07
CA GLY A 6 -22.52 23.72 -12.35
C GLY A 6 -21.80 22.48 -11.85
N LEU A 7 -21.36 21.63 -12.77
CA LEU A 7 -20.39 20.58 -12.53
C LEU A 7 -19.22 21.25 -11.80
N ALA A 8 -19.04 20.93 -10.51
CA ALA A 8 -17.96 21.48 -9.69
C ALA A 8 -16.64 21.34 -10.47
N ALA A 9 -16.08 22.48 -10.89
CA ALA A 9 -14.87 22.50 -11.69
C ALA A 9 -13.77 21.76 -10.91
N THR A 10 -13.08 20.82 -11.56
CA THR A 10 -11.90 20.20 -10.95
C THR A 10 -10.95 21.34 -10.58
N PRO A 11 -10.45 21.43 -9.33
CA PRO A 11 -9.37 22.36 -9.04
C PRO A 11 -8.25 22.04 -10.03
N ARG A 12 -7.86 23.00 -10.87
CA ARG A 12 -6.85 22.80 -11.94
C ARG A 12 -5.56 22.16 -11.39
N ALA A 13 -5.31 22.28 -10.09
CA ALA A 13 -4.18 21.72 -9.36
C ALA A 13 -4.28 20.21 -9.05
N LEU A 14 -5.47 19.61 -9.00
CA LEU A 14 -5.66 18.20 -8.60
C LEU A 14 -4.83 17.18 -9.43
N PRO A 15 -4.81 17.24 -10.78
CA PRO A 15 -3.97 16.32 -11.55
C PRO A 15 -2.48 16.47 -11.26
N TYR A 16 -2.00 17.68 -10.95
CA TYR A 16 -0.60 17.91 -10.59
C TYR A 16 -0.26 17.29 -9.23
N TYR A 17 -1.15 17.41 -8.23
CA TYR A 17 -0.95 16.75 -6.94
C TYR A 17 -0.96 15.23 -7.06
N VAL A 18 -1.85 14.67 -7.89
CA VAL A 18 -1.89 13.23 -8.16
C VAL A 18 -0.61 12.79 -8.87
N ALA A 19 -0.18 13.48 -9.92
CA ALA A 19 1.06 13.15 -10.62
C ALA A 19 2.29 13.20 -9.68
N PHE A 20 2.34 14.21 -8.81
CA PHE A 20 3.38 14.35 -7.80
C PHE A 20 3.35 13.20 -6.78
N SER A 21 2.17 12.82 -6.27
CA SER A 21 2.06 11.69 -5.33
C SER A 21 2.45 10.37 -5.99
N GLN A 22 2.09 10.15 -7.26
CA GLN A 22 2.50 8.97 -8.02
C GLN A 22 4.02 8.91 -8.18
N LEU A 23 4.65 10.03 -8.52
CA LEU A 23 6.11 10.12 -8.63
C LEU A 23 6.78 9.78 -7.29
N LEU A 24 6.32 10.37 -6.19
CA LEU A 24 6.86 10.08 -4.86
C LEU A 24 6.66 8.62 -4.45
N GLY A 25 5.49 8.04 -4.75
CA GLY A 25 5.20 6.64 -4.48
C GLY A 25 6.13 5.69 -5.24
N LEU A 26 6.32 5.92 -6.54
CA LEU A 26 7.24 5.15 -7.37
C LEU A 26 8.69 5.30 -6.92
N ILE A 27 9.11 6.50 -6.54
CA ILE A 27 10.44 6.74 -5.95
C ILE A 27 10.59 5.94 -4.66
N ALA A 28 9.60 5.96 -3.76
CA ALA A 28 9.67 5.21 -2.50
C ALA A 28 9.81 3.70 -2.73
N VAL A 29 9.06 3.13 -3.68
CA VAL A 29 9.18 1.72 -4.07
C VAL A 29 10.55 1.43 -4.68
N ALA A 30 11.02 2.28 -5.61
CA ALA A 30 12.31 2.11 -6.28
C ALA A 30 13.49 2.21 -5.30
N THR A 31 13.48 3.21 -4.42
CA THR A 31 14.51 3.37 -3.37
C THR A 31 14.48 2.21 -2.39
N THR A 32 13.30 1.72 -2.00
CA THR A 32 13.20 0.51 -1.15
C THR A 32 13.78 -0.71 -1.85
N GLY A 33 13.43 -0.93 -3.13
CA GLY A 33 13.99 -2.02 -3.93
C GLY A 33 15.51 -1.92 -4.09
N ALA A 34 16.02 -0.73 -4.40
CA ALA A 34 17.46 -0.47 -4.53
C ALA A 34 18.19 -0.67 -3.19
N TRP A 35 17.61 -0.21 -2.08
CA TRP A 35 18.16 -0.43 -0.75
C TRP A 35 18.29 -1.93 -0.43
N LEU A 36 17.23 -2.70 -0.67
CA LEU A 36 17.22 -4.13 -0.39
C LEU A 36 18.14 -4.91 -1.33
N GLY A 37 18.16 -4.55 -2.62
CA GLY A 37 18.99 -5.19 -3.64
C GLY A 37 20.47 -4.91 -3.48
N LEU A 38 20.85 -3.64 -3.35
CA LEU A 38 22.25 -3.21 -3.39
C LEU A 38 22.92 -3.28 -2.01
N TYR A 39 22.19 -3.03 -0.93
CA TYR A 39 22.77 -2.92 0.42
C TYR A 39 22.38 -4.05 1.37
N ARG A 40 21.25 -4.74 1.14
CA ARG A 40 20.79 -5.84 2.01
C ARG A 40 20.96 -7.24 1.43
N GLY A 41 21.66 -7.36 0.30
CA GLY A 41 21.99 -8.66 -0.31
C GLY A 41 20.85 -9.30 -1.10
N GLY A 42 19.80 -8.53 -1.45
CA GLY A 42 18.69 -9.00 -2.29
C GLY A 42 17.45 -9.42 -1.50
N ILE A 43 16.52 -10.07 -2.21
CA ILE A 43 15.24 -10.52 -1.65
C ILE A 43 15.09 -11.99 -2.01
N ALA A 44 14.83 -12.82 -1.02
CA ALA A 44 14.57 -14.24 -1.23
C ALA A 44 13.52 -14.73 -0.23
N TRP A 45 12.77 -15.76 -0.58
CA TRP A 45 11.75 -16.34 0.31
C TRP A 45 12.36 -17.22 1.43
N GLN A 46 13.66 -17.49 1.40
CA GLN A 46 14.34 -18.36 2.35
C GLN A 46 15.60 -17.69 2.91
N GLY A 47 16.02 -18.16 4.08
CA GLY A 47 17.27 -17.72 4.72
C GLY A 47 17.17 -16.33 5.35
N VAL A 48 18.32 -15.65 5.45
CA VAL A 48 18.41 -14.33 6.10
C VAL A 48 17.75 -13.21 5.28
N LEU A 49 17.62 -13.40 3.98
CA LEU A 49 17.02 -12.44 3.05
C LEU A 49 15.49 -12.43 3.11
N GLN A 50 14.87 -13.42 3.78
CA GLN A 50 13.42 -13.49 3.95
C GLN A 50 12.87 -12.27 4.68
N PHE A 51 13.63 -11.69 5.61
CA PHE A 51 13.26 -10.45 6.27
C PHE A 51 13.10 -9.29 5.27
N ASN A 52 13.88 -9.24 4.19
CA ASN A 52 13.83 -8.15 3.20
C ASN A 52 12.51 -8.14 2.40
N VAL A 53 11.76 -9.26 2.38
CA VAL A 53 10.41 -9.31 1.78
C VAL A 53 9.45 -8.40 2.55
N HIS A 54 9.57 -8.34 3.88
CA HIS A 54 8.68 -7.57 4.74
C HIS A 54 8.63 -6.07 4.40
N PRO A 55 9.74 -5.30 4.44
CA PRO A 55 9.70 -3.88 4.16
C PRO A 55 9.27 -3.60 2.71
N LEU A 56 9.65 -4.43 1.73
CA LEU A 56 9.22 -4.23 0.35
C LEU A 56 7.69 -4.38 0.22
N CYS A 57 7.14 -5.46 0.76
CA CYS A 57 5.70 -5.72 0.74
C CYS A 57 4.93 -4.63 1.49
N MET A 58 5.43 -4.12 2.61
CA MET A 58 4.78 -3.05 3.36
C MET A 58 4.73 -1.73 2.57
N VAL A 59 5.82 -1.36 1.89
CA VAL A 59 5.86 -0.15 1.06
C VAL A 59 4.95 -0.27 -0.16
N ILE A 60 4.94 -1.42 -0.85
CA ILE A 60 4.08 -1.62 -2.02
C ILE A 60 2.60 -1.67 -1.59
N GLY A 61 2.27 -2.46 -0.58
CA GLY A 61 0.89 -2.69 -0.15
C GLY A 61 0.28 -1.51 0.59
N LEU A 62 0.80 -1.20 1.79
CA LEU A 62 0.17 -0.27 2.73
C LEU A 62 0.50 1.20 2.48
N ILE A 63 1.50 1.50 1.64
CA ILE A 63 1.85 2.89 1.29
C ILE A 63 1.40 3.21 -0.13
N PHE A 64 1.92 2.50 -1.13
CA PHE A 64 1.68 2.83 -2.53
C PHE A 64 0.25 2.47 -2.99
N LEU A 65 -0.09 1.18 -3.01
CA LEU A 65 -1.40 0.72 -3.49
C LEU A 65 -2.56 1.22 -2.61
N GLN A 66 -2.34 1.29 -1.30
CA GLN A 66 -3.28 1.90 -0.37
C GLN A 66 -3.53 3.39 -0.71
N GLY A 67 -2.48 4.15 -1.00
CA GLY A 67 -2.59 5.55 -1.41
C GLY A 67 -3.40 5.71 -2.70
N ASP A 68 -3.17 4.83 -3.68
CA ASP A 68 -3.91 4.80 -4.94
C ASP A 68 -5.39 4.50 -4.72
N ALA A 69 -5.70 3.52 -3.87
CA ALA A 69 -7.07 3.17 -3.50
C ALA A 69 -7.82 4.36 -2.87
N LEU A 70 -7.15 5.19 -2.06
CA LEU A 70 -7.73 6.39 -1.46
C LEU A 70 -7.96 7.53 -2.47
N LEU A 71 -7.18 7.59 -3.55
CA LEU A 71 -7.27 8.62 -4.59
C LEU A 71 -8.18 8.24 -5.76
N VAL A 72 -8.50 6.96 -5.92
CA VAL A 72 -9.23 6.43 -7.08
C VAL A 72 -10.56 7.16 -7.37
N TYR A 73 -11.35 7.48 -6.34
CA TYR A 73 -12.60 8.23 -6.50
C TYR A 73 -12.41 9.69 -6.90
N ARG A 74 -11.25 10.29 -6.59
CA ARG A 74 -10.91 11.66 -6.98
C ARG A 74 -10.41 11.72 -8.42
N VAL A 75 -9.61 10.73 -8.82
CA VAL A 75 -9.04 10.64 -10.18
C VAL A 75 -10.13 10.26 -11.18
N PHE A 76 -10.90 9.21 -10.90
CA PHE A 76 -11.95 8.69 -11.77
C PHE A 76 -13.33 9.27 -11.42
N ARG A 77 -13.41 10.58 -11.20
CA ARG A 77 -14.66 11.26 -10.82
C ARG A 77 -15.72 11.28 -11.94
N ASN A 78 -15.27 11.19 -13.19
CA ASN A 78 -16.12 11.21 -14.38
C ASN A 78 -16.54 9.81 -14.84
N GLU A 79 -15.98 8.76 -14.23
CA GLU A 79 -16.32 7.37 -14.52
C GLU A 79 -17.59 6.92 -13.78
N THR A 80 -18.14 5.79 -14.22
CA THR A 80 -19.31 5.24 -13.52
C THR A 80 -18.95 4.85 -12.07
N LYS A 81 -19.85 5.15 -11.12
CA LYS A 81 -19.65 4.81 -9.71
C LYS A 81 -19.36 3.32 -9.50
N ARG A 82 -19.93 2.45 -10.34
CA ARG A 82 -19.70 1.00 -10.28
C ARG A 82 -18.26 0.66 -10.64
N THR A 83 -17.73 1.18 -11.75
CA THR A 83 -16.33 0.94 -12.16
C THR A 83 -15.35 1.42 -11.10
N THR A 84 -15.51 2.65 -10.62
CA THR A 84 -14.61 3.23 -9.62
C THR A 84 -14.66 2.47 -8.29
N LYS A 85 -15.84 1.95 -7.89
CA LYS A 85 -15.98 1.10 -6.70
C LYS A 85 -15.29 -0.25 -6.85
N VAL A 86 -15.37 -0.88 -8.03
CA VAL A 86 -14.64 -2.12 -8.31
C VAL A 86 -13.14 -1.87 -8.28
N LEU A 87 -12.66 -0.80 -8.92
CA LEU A 87 -11.23 -0.46 -8.93
C LEU A 87 -10.70 -0.20 -7.51
N HIS A 88 -11.46 0.55 -6.71
CA HIS A 88 -11.16 0.79 -5.29
C HIS A 88 -11.03 -0.51 -4.49
N GLY A 89 -12.01 -1.40 -4.61
CA GLY A 89 -12.00 -2.69 -3.92
C GLY A 89 -10.84 -3.57 -4.35
N LEU A 90 -10.54 -3.64 -5.66
CA LEU A 90 -9.41 -4.41 -6.18
C LEU A 90 -8.07 -3.90 -5.65
N LEU A 91 -7.85 -2.58 -5.65
CA LEU A 91 -6.64 -1.98 -5.11
C LEU A 91 -6.46 -2.31 -3.62
N HIS A 92 -7.53 -2.21 -2.82
CA HIS A 92 -7.47 -2.58 -1.40
C HIS A 92 -7.18 -4.07 -1.18
N VAL A 93 -7.80 -4.95 -1.97
CA VAL A 93 -7.56 -6.41 -1.91
C VAL A 93 -6.12 -6.75 -2.27
N PHE A 94 -5.58 -6.16 -3.34
CA PHE A 94 -4.17 -6.38 -3.72
C PHE A 94 -3.21 -5.86 -2.65
N ALA A 95 -3.45 -4.65 -2.13
CA ALA A 95 -2.69 -4.09 -1.02
C ALA A 95 -2.71 -5.01 0.21
N PHE A 96 -3.87 -5.56 0.56
CA PHE A 96 -4.03 -6.48 1.68
C PHE A 96 -3.25 -7.78 1.49
N ILE A 97 -3.36 -8.42 0.32
CA ILE A 97 -2.65 -9.66 0.01
C ILE A 97 -1.13 -9.44 0.08
N ILE A 98 -0.63 -8.35 -0.50
CA ILE A 98 0.80 -8.03 -0.48
C ILE A 98 1.28 -7.77 0.95
N ALA A 99 0.54 -7.00 1.74
CA ALA A 99 0.87 -6.75 3.14
C ALA A 99 0.85 -8.04 3.98
N LEU A 100 -0.11 -8.94 3.73
CA LEU A 100 -0.19 -10.25 4.38
C LEU A 100 1.05 -11.10 4.08
N VAL A 101 1.52 -11.13 2.83
CA VAL A 101 2.77 -11.80 2.44
C VAL A 101 3.97 -11.24 3.22
N GLY A 102 4.04 -9.91 3.38
CA GLY A 102 5.08 -9.25 4.19
C GLY A 102 5.03 -9.64 5.67
N LEU A 103 3.84 -9.80 6.26
CA LEU A 103 3.70 -10.30 7.63
C LEU A 103 4.12 -11.77 7.74
N VAL A 104 3.65 -12.63 6.85
CA VAL A 104 4.04 -14.04 6.84
C VAL A 104 5.56 -14.18 6.75
N ALA A 105 6.22 -13.37 5.92
CA ALA A 105 7.66 -13.38 5.79
C ALA A 105 8.39 -13.01 7.09
N VAL A 106 7.92 -12.01 7.86
CA VAL A 106 8.59 -11.61 9.11
C VAL A 106 8.37 -12.61 10.24
N PHE A 107 7.15 -13.13 10.39
CA PHE A 107 6.85 -14.15 11.41
C PHE A 107 7.59 -15.45 11.13
N ASP A 108 7.63 -15.90 9.87
CA ASP A 108 8.37 -17.10 9.51
C ASP A 108 9.89 -16.91 9.68
N TYR A 109 10.41 -15.71 9.41
CA TYR A 109 11.80 -15.37 9.68
C TYR A 109 12.14 -15.41 11.18
N HIS A 110 11.32 -14.80 12.05
CA HIS A 110 11.51 -14.84 13.49
C HIS A 110 11.48 -16.26 14.04
N ARG A 111 10.49 -17.06 13.62
CA ARG A 111 10.37 -18.47 14.00
C ARG A 111 11.63 -19.28 13.63
N LYS A 112 12.16 -19.11 12.42
CA LYS A 112 13.38 -19.80 11.97
C LYS A 112 14.64 -19.35 12.71
N LYS A 113 14.65 -18.12 13.24
CA LYS A 113 15.79 -17.55 13.98
C LYS A 113 15.67 -17.66 15.50
N GLY A 114 14.53 -18.09 16.01
CA GLY A 114 14.26 -18.18 17.45
C GLY A 114 14.08 -16.81 18.11
N TYR A 115 13.70 -15.77 17.35
CA TYR A 115 13.40 -14.45 17.91
C TYR A 115 11.99 -14.41 18.49
N ALA A 116 11.81 -13.66 19.58
CA ALA A 116 10.49 -13.39 20.12
C ALA A 116 9.68 -12.53 19.13
N ASP A 117 8.44 -12.91 18.88
CA ASP A 117 7.51 -12.10 18.11
C ASP A 117 6.90 -10.98 18.96
N LEU A 118 6.44 -9.91 18.31
CA LEU A 118 5.63 -8.84 18.91
C LEU A 118 6.23 -8.16 20.15
N TYR A 119 7.55 -8.07 20.28
CA TYR A 119 8.19 -7.42 21.42
C TYR A 119 8.41 -5.91 21.23
N SER A 120 8.32 -5.40 19.99
CA SER A 120 8.64 -4.01 19.65
C SER A 120 7.38 -3.16 19.47
N LEU A 121 7.48 -1.87 19.79
CA LEU A 121 6.41 -0.90 19.51
C LEU A 121 6.01 -0.87 18.03
N HIS A 122 6.98 -1.02 17.12
CA HIS A 122 6.72 -1.11 15.69
C HIS A 122 5.77 -2.28 15.37
N SER A 123 6.00 -3.44 15.96
CA SER A 123 5.17 -4.63 15.71
C SER A 123 3.76 -4.49 16.27
N TRP A 124 3.57 -3.81 17.41
CA TRP A 124 2.25 -3.51 17.97
C TRP A 124 1.47 -2.56 17.07
N CYS A 125 2.08 -1.44 16.70
CA CYS A 125 1.47 -0.48 15.78
C CYS A 125 1.19 -1.11 14.40
N GLY A 126 2.10 -1.94 13.90
CA GLY A 126 1.97 -2.63 12.62
C GLY A 126 0.81 -3.61 12.59
N ILE A 127 0.68 -4.48 13.60
CA ILE A 127 -0.46 -5.40 13.69
C ILE A 127 -1.77 -4.64 13.89
N LEU A 128 -1.79 -3.61 14.75
CA LEU A 128 -2.98 -2.77 14.91
C LEU A 128 -3.40 -2.14 13.57
N ALA A 129 -2.46 -1.54 12.84
CA ALA A 129 -2.74 -0.96 11.53
C ALA A 129 -3.25 -2.00 10.53
N PHE A 130 -2.66 -3.19 10.49
CA PHE A 130 -3.09 -4.28 9.60
C PHE A 130 -4.49 -4.80 9.94
N VAL A 131 -4.82 -4.95 11.24
CA VAL A 131 -6.16 -5.35 11.70
C VAL A 131 -7.21 -4.29 11.35
N LEU A 132 -6.91 -3.01 11.63
CA LEU A 132 -7.80 -1.90 11.26
C LEU A 132 -8.00 -1.84 9.75
N TYR A 133 -6.94 -2.08 8.98
CA TYR A 133 -7.01 -2.12 7.53
C TYR A 133 -7.88 -3.27 7.00
N PHE A 134 -7.77 -4.46 7.59
CA PHE A 134 -8.65 -5.59 7.27
C PHE A 134 -10.12 -5.27 7.54
N VAL A 135 -10.42 -4.69 8.72
CA VAL A 135 -11.80 -4.30 9.08
C VAL A 135 -12.32 -3.21 8.15
N GLN A 136 -11.47 -2.23 7.79
CA GLN A 136 -11.84 -1.17 6.85
C GLN A 136 -12.12 -1.70 5.43
N GLY A 137 -11.34 -2.68 4.95
CA GLY A 137 -11.50 -3.27 3.62
C GLY A 137 -12.73 -4.17 3.45
N GLN A 138 -13.47 -4.45 4.53
CA GLN A 138 -14.72 -5.24 4.51
C GLN A 138 -15.99 -4.38 4.35
N VAL A 139 -15.85 -3.07 4.05
CA VAL A 139 -16.96 -2.09 3.95
C VAL A 139 -17.02 -1.47 2.55
#